data_AF-A0A934X6Q8-F1
#
_entry.id   AF-A0A934X6Q8-F1
#
_cell.length_a   1.000
_cell.length_b   1.000
_cell.length_c   1.000
_cell.angle_alpha   90.00
_cell.angle_beta   90.00
_cell.angle_gamma   90.00
#
_symmetry.space_group_name_H-M   'P 1'
#
loop_
_entity.id
_entity.type
_entity.pdbx_description
1 polymer ?
#
loop_
_entity_poly.entity_id
_entity_poly.type
_entity_poly.pdbx_seq_one_letter_code
_entity_poly.pdbx_strand_id
1 'polypeptide(L)' 'MVILLHREEAYEKETQRAGEADLIVAKHRNGPTDTIVVAFQGHYSRFTNMAQQF' A
#
# COMPACT_ATOMS: atom_id res chain seq x y z
N MET A 1 -11.48 6.20 -11.48
CA MET A 1 -10.88 5.41 -10.40
C MET A 1 -10.49 6.37 -9.29
N VAL A 2 -10.60 5.96 -8.03
CA VAL A 2 -10.09 6.71 -6.87
C VAL A 2 -9.29 5.71 -6.03
N ILE A 3 -8.05 6.08 -5.71
CA ILE A 3 -7.16 5.30 -4.87
C ILE A 3 -6.73 6.18 -3.71
N LEU A 4 -6.92 5.68 -2.49
CA LEU A 4 -6.39 6.28 -1.27
C LEU A 4 -5.10 5.56 -0.89
N LEU A 5 -4.12 6.31 -0.43
CA LEU A 5 -2.85 5.78 0.05
C LEU A 5 -2.84 5.87 1.57
N HIS A 6 -2.60 4.74 2.23
CA HIS A 6 -2.37 4.69 3.66
C HIS A 6 -1.03 4.04 3.96
N ARG A 7 -0.24 4.69 4.82
CA ARG A 7 1.04 4.19 5.33
C ARG A 7 1.01 4.31 6.84
N GLU A 8 0.92 3.18 7.53
CA GLU A 8 0.85 3.15 9.00
C GLU A 8 2.10 3.78 9.62
N GLU A 9 3.27 3.48 9.06
CA GLU A 9 4.57 4.02 9.49
C GLU A 9 4.69 5.56 9.44
N ALA A 10 3.83 6.23 8.65
CA ALA A 10 3.80 7.69 8.60
C ALA A 10 3.17 8.32 9.85
N TYR A 11 2.36 7.55 10.58
CA TYR A 11 1.68 7.97 11.81
C TYR A 11 2.30 7.32 13.05
N GLU A 12 2.66 6.04 12.97
CA GLU A 12 3.25 5.26 14.04
C GLU A 12 4.59 4.67 13.62
N LYS A 13 5.68 5.28 14.10
CA LYS A 13 7.05 4.91 13.68
C LYS A 13 7.49 3.50 14.11
N GLU A 14 6.88 2.96 15.16
CA GLU A 14 7.19 1.64 15.72
C GLU A 14 6.14 0.58 15.32
N THR A 15 5.50 0.75 14.16
CA THR A 15 4.58 -0.25 13.61
C THR A 15 5.31 -1.51 13.17
N GLN A 16 4.64 -2.66 13.30
CA GLN A 16 5.09 -3.94 12.75
C GLN A 16 5.01 -3.98 11.21
N ARG A 17 4.26 -3.06 10.59
CA ARG A 17 4.07 -2.95 9.15
C ARG A 17 5.04 -1.94 8.50
N ALA A 18 6.22 -1.78 9.08
CA ALA A 18 7.23 -0.85 8.58
C ALA A 18 7.61 -1.22 7.14
N GLY A 19 7.64 -0.22 6.26
CA GLY A 19 7.87 -0.42 4.83
C GLY A 19 6.67 -0.97 4.05
N GLU A 20 5.48 -1.10 4.64
CA GLU A 20 4.24 -1.43 3.91
C GLU A 20 3.40 -0.19 3.60
N ALA A 21 2.59 -0.29 2.54
CA ALA A 21 1.56 0.69 2.23
C ALA A 21 0.30 -0.01 1.69
N ASP A 22 -0.85 0.53 2.04
CA ASP A 22 -2.15 0.09 1.55
C ASP A 22 -2.60 1.01 0.40
N LEU A 23 -2.76 0.41 -0.79
CA LEU A 23 -3.43 1.05 -1.92
C LEU A 23 -4.91 0.66 -1.89
N ILE A 24 -5.74 1.56 -1.39
CA ILE A 24 -7.17 1.33 -1.22
C ILE A 24 -7.89 1.83 -2.46
N VAL A 25 -8.33 0.93 -3.33
CA VAL A 25 -9.15 1.24 -4.50
C VAL A 25 -10.57 1.56 -4.05
N ALA A 26 -10.76 2.76 -3.50
CA ALA A 26 -12.04 3.20 -2.93
C ALA A 26 -13.16 3.34 -3.97
N LYS A 27 -12.82 3.54 -5.25
CA LYS A 27 -13.81 3.59 -6.34
C LYS A 27 -13.25 3.07 -7.65
N HIS A 28 -13.91 2.06 -8.20
CA HIS A 28 -13.65 1.53 -9.54
C HIS A 28 -14.96 1.46 -10.32
N ARG A 29 -15.15 2.32 -11.35
CA ARG A 29 -16.45 2.42 -12.06
C ARG A 29 -16.80 1.15 -12.86
N ASN A 30 -15.77 0.44 -13.34
CA ASN A 30 -15.90 -0.68 -14.27
C ASN A 30 -15.27 -1.97 -13.72
N GLY A 31 -15.16 -2.10 -12.40
CA GLY A 31 -14.50 -3.25 -11.79
C GLY A 31 -14.58 -3.24 -10.27
N PRO A 32 -13.98 -4.22 -9.60
CA PRO A 32 -14.02 -4.34 -8.15
C PRO A 32 -13.17 -3.27 -7.47
N THR A 33 -13.55 -2.96 -6.24
CA THR A 33 -12.73 -2.25 -5.24
C THR A 33 -11.95 -3.28 -4.43
N ASP A 34 -10.75 -2.93 -3.98
CA ASP A 34 -9.92 -3.79 -3.15
C ASP A 34 -8.90 -2.94 -2.38
N THR A 35 -8.29 -3.52 -1.34
CA THR A 35 -7.12 -2.97 -0.66
C THR A 35 -5.91 -3.83 -0.99
N ILE A 36 -4.94 -3.24 -1.65
CA ILE A 36 -3.75 -3.94 -2.13
C ILE A 36 -2.56 -3.51 -1.27
N VAL A 37 -2.00 -4.47 -0.54
CA VAL A 37 -0.78 -4.25 0.25
C VAL A 37 0.44 -4.30 -0.67
N VAL A 38 1.29 -3.27 -0.59
CA VAL A 38 2.53 -3.16 -1.36
C VAL A 38 3.69 -2.79 -0.44
N ALA A 39 4.91 -3.10 -0.86
CA ALA A 39 6.11 -2.65 -0.17
C ALA A 39 6.50 -1.24 -0.64
N PHE A 40 6.78 -0.33 0.28
CA PHE A 40 7.21 1.04 0.04
C PHE A 40 8.70 1.23 0.35
N GLN A 41 9.47 1.57 -0.68
CA GLN A 41 10.89 1.87 -0.59
C GLN A 41 11.09 3.38 -0.62
N GLY A 42 10.90 4.04 0.52
CA GLY A 42 10.83 5.51 0.61
C GLY A 42 12.06 6.25 0.10
N HIS A 43 13.26 5.70 0.29
CA HIS A 43 14.51 6.28 -0.22
C HIS A 43 14.59 6.30 -1.76
N TYR A 44 13.80 5.47 -2.45
CA TYR A 44 13.64 5.48 -3.90
C TYR A 44 12.30 6.09 -4.36
N SER A 45 11.44 6.51 -3.42
CA SER A 45 10.06 6.94 -3.70
C SER A 45 9.30 5.93 -4.57
N ARG A 46 9.48 4.63 -4.28
CA ARG A 46 8.99 3.52 -5.11
C ARG A 46 8.10 2.57 -4.34
N PHE A 47 7.05 2.06 -4.99
CA PHE A 47 6.25 0.94 -4.52
C PHE A 47 6.57 -0.31 -5.34
N THR A 48 6.63 -1.47 -4.68
CA THR A 48 6.85 -2.77 -5.33
C THR A 48 5.85 -3.80 -4.81
N ASN A 49 5.62 -4.85 -5.60
CA ASN A 49 4.82 -5.99 -5.18
C ASN A 49 5.41 -6.60 -3.90
N MET A 50 4.53 -7.11 -3.04
CA MET A 50 4.95 -7.95 -1.92
C MET A 50 5.66 -9.20 -2.44
N ALA A 51 6.58 -9.73 -1.64
CA ALA A 51 7.23 -11.00 -1.95
C ALA A 51 6.17 -12.09 -2.10
N GLN A 52 6.20 -12.81 -3.22
CA GLN A 52 5.35 -13.99 -3.41
C GLN A 52 5.95 -15.11 -2.56
N GLN A 53 5.17 -15.67 -1.64
CA GLN A 53 5.53 -16.96 -1.02
C GLN A 53 5.39 -18.04 -2.10
N PHE A 54 6.49 -18.75 -2.37
CA PHE A 54 6.52 -19.94 -3.21
C PHE A 54 6.33 -21.19 -2.36
#